data_AF-A0A7Z6U786-F1
#
_entry.id   AF-A0A7Z6U786-F1
#
_cell.length_a   1.000
_cell.length_b   1.000
_cell.length_c   1.000
_cell.angle_alpha   90.00
_cell.angle_beta   90.00
_cell.angle_gamma   90.00
#
_symmetry.space_group_name_H-M   'P 1'
#
loop_
_entity.id
_entity.type
_entity.pdbx_description
1 polymer ?
#
loop_
_entity_poly.entity_id
_entity_poly.type
_entity_poly.pdbx_seq_one_letter_code
_entity_poly.pdbx_strand_id
1 'polypeptide(L)' 'YGSTQTAQEGSNLTAGYGSTGTAGSDSSLIAGYGSTQTSGEDSSLTAGYGSTQTAQEGSNLTAGYGSTG' A
#
# COMPACT_ATOMS: atom_id res chain seq x y z
N TYR A 1 -9.11 -16.70 -2.46
CA TYR A 1 -8.10 -15.64 -2.64
C TYR A 1 -7.78 -15.03 -1.30
N GLY A 2 -6.55 -14.59 -1.10
CA GLY A 2 -6.09 -13.87 0.08
C GLY A 2 -5.38 -12.61 -0.37
N SER A 3 -4.81 -11.88 0.56
CA SER A 3 -3.94 -10.74 0.26
C SER A 3 -2.46 -11.19 0.29
N THR A 4 -1.58 -10.50 -0.43
CA THR A 4 -0.13 -10.77 -0.45
C THR A 4 0.64 -9.55 0.02
N GLN A 5 1.28 -9.65 1.18
CA GLN A 5 1.95 -8.53 1.84
C GLN A 5 3.43 -8.86 2.06
N THR A 6 4.29 -7.92 1.68
CA THR A 6 5.70 -7.86 2.07
C THR A 6 5.88 -6.65 2.96
N ALA A 7 6.51 -6.84 4.11
CA ALA A 7 6.64 -5.82 5.13
C ALA A 7 8.09 -5.75 5.62
N GLN A 8 8.66 -4.55 5.70
CA GLN A 8 9.94 -4.32 6.36
C GLN A 8 9.73 -3.98 7.85
N GLU A 9 10.82 -3.85 8.61
CA GLU A 9 10.78 -3.56 10.04
C GLU A 9 9.96 -2.30 10.35
N GLY A 10 9.20 -2.31 11.45
CA GLY A 10 8.39 -1.17 11.87
C GLY A 10 7.15 -0.87 11.01
N SER A 11 6.95 -1.58 9.90
CA SER A 11 5.82 -1.29 9.00
C SER A 11 4.48 -1.84 9.49
N ASN A 12 3.41 -1.14 9.11
CA ASN A 12 2.03 -1.47 9.48
C ASN A 12 1.17 -1.59 8.21
N LEU A 13 0.59 -2.76 7.96
CA LEU A 13 -0.22 -3.00 6.76
C LEU A 13 -1.64 -3.48 7.12
N THR A 14 -2.63 -2.82 6.54
CA THR A 14 -4.02 -3.30 6.46
C THR A 14 -4.35 -3.61 5.01
N ALA A 15 -4.78 -4.83 4.73
CA ALA A 15 -4.96 -5.32 3.37
C ALA A 15 -6.38 -5.86 3.12
N GLY A 16 -7.01 -5.37 2.05
CA GLY A 16 -8.24 -5.91 1.51
C GLY A 16 -8.03 -7.22 0.77
N TYR A 17 -9.12 -7.91 0.45
CA TYR A 17 -9.04 -9.19 -0.25
C TYR A 17 -8.45 -9.02 -1.66
N GLY A 18 -7.52 -9.90 -2.03
CA GLY A 18 -6.86 -9.86 -3.33
C GLY A 18 -5.91 -8.68 -3.52
N SER A 19 -5.58 -7.93 -2.47
CA SER A 19 -4.61 -6.84 -2.56
C SER A 19 -3.17 -7.35 -2.48
N THR A 20 -2.27 -6.62 -3.13
CA THR A 20 -0.81 -6.84 -3.08
C THR A 20 -0.15 -5.59 -2.50
N GLY A 21 0.76 -5.75 -1.53
CA GLY A 21 1.40 -4.62 -0.87
C GLY A 21 2.86 -4.87 -0.52
N THR A 22 3.73 -3.91 -0.78
CA THR A 22 5.12 -3.89 -0.30
C THR A 22 5.35 -2.66 0.56
N ALA A 23 5.70 -2.85 1.82
CA ALA A 23 5.99 -1.79 2.78
C ALA A 23 7.48 -1.59 2.98
N GLY A 24 7.95 -0.33 2.88
CA GLY A 24 9.27 0.07 3.36
C GLY A 24 9.35 0.11 4.88
N SER A 25 10.54 0.30 5.45
CA SER A 25 10.71 0.44 6.89
C SER A 25 9.86 1.57 7.44
N ASP A 26 9.29 1.38 8.63
CA ASP A 26 8.48 2.38 9.35
C ASP A 26 7.30 2.96 8.55
N SER A 27 6.84 2.26 7.51
CA SER A 27 5.75 2.70 6.65
C SER A 27 4.37 2.20 7.08
N SER A 28 3.31 2.85 6.61
CA SER A 28 1.92 2.50 6.86
C SER A 28 1.14 2.37 5.56
N LEU A 29 0.55 1.20 5.30
CA LEU A 29 -0.30 0.96 4.12
C LEU A 29 -1.72 0.52 4.49
N ILE A 30 -2.70 1.12 3.84
CA ILE A 30 -4.10 0.70 3.86
C ILE A 30 -4.52 0.40 2.41
N ALA A 31 -4.59 -0.89 2.08
CA ALA A 31 -4.94 -1.35 0.74
C ALA A 31 -6.42 -1.78 0.68
N GLY A 32 -7.16 -1.24 -0.29
CA GLY A 32 -8.48 -1.72 -0.67
C GLY A 32 -8.46 -3.09 -1.35
N TYR A 33 -9.64 -3.55 -1.74
CA TYR A 33 -9.80 -4.80 -2.49
C TYR A 33 -9.12 -4.72 -3.87
N GLY A 34 -8.34 -5.74 -4.21
CA GLY A 34 -7.65 -5.81 -5.51
C GLY A 34 -6.61 -4.71 -5.76
N SER A 35 -6.22 -3.94 -4.73
CA SER A 35 -5.26 -2.85 -4.87
C SER A 35 -3.82 -3.37 -4.88
N THR A 36 -2.91 -2.62 -5.52
CA THR A 36 -1.47 -2.87 -5.51
C THR A 36 -0.75 -1.64 -4.96
N GLN A 37 0.06 -1.76 -3.91
CA GLN A 37 0.80 -0.62 -3.37
C GLN A 37 2.26 -0.98 -3.09
N THR A 38 3.17 -0.05 -3.37
CA THR A 38 4.58 -0.13 -2.99
C THR A 38 4.95 1.15 -2.26
N SER A 39 5.44 1.03 -1.04
CA SER A 39 5.84 2.14 -0.19
C SER A 39 7.36 2.20 -0.06
N GLY A 40 7.93 3.40 -0.09
CA GLY A 40 9.26 3.67 0.42
C GLY A 40 9.31 3.61 1.96
N GLU A 41 10.48 3.89 2.52
CA GLU A 41 10.69 4.10 3.95
C GLU A 41 9.89 5.32 4.45
N ASP A 42 9.46 5.30 5.72
CA ASP A 42 8.75 6.41 6.38
C ASP A 42 7.54 6.96 5.61
N SER A 43 6.83 6.09 4.89
CA SER A 43 5.78 6.48 3.96
C SER A 43 4.39 6.03 4.40
N SER A 44 3.35 6.74 3.97
CA SER A 44 1.94 6.42 4.27
C SER A 44 1.11 6.36 2.99
N LEU A 45 0.48 5.22 2.71
CA LEU A 45 -0.33 5.04 1.51
C LEU A 45 -1.72 4.51 1.85
N THR A 46 -2.77 5.11 1.28
CA THR A 46 -4.15 4.61 1.33
C THR A 46 -4.69 4.41 -0.09
N ALA A 47 -5.12 3.20 -0.44
CA ALA A 47 -5.65 2.88 -1.76
C ALA A 47 -7.11 2.42 -1.70
N GLY A 48 -7.93 2.98 -2.59
CA GLY A 48 -9.26 2.45 -2.91
C GLY A 48 -9.21 1.15 -3.72
N TYR A 49 -10.38 0.61 -4.04
CA TYR A 49 -10.54 -0.63 -4.82
C TYR A 49 -9.79 -0.56 -6.15
N GLY A 50 -9.03 -1.61 -6.49
CA GLY A 50 -8.36 -1.76 -7.78
C GLY A 50 -7.32 -0.68 -8.09
N SER A 51 -6.83 0.05 -7.09
CA SER A 51 -5.84 1.11 -7.28
C SER A 51 -4.42 0.58 -7.32
N THR A 52 -3.52 1.27 -7.99
CA THR A 52 -2.07 0.99 -7.99
C THR A 52 -1.29 2.21 -7.53
N GLN A 53 -0.44 2.10 -6.51
CA GLN A 53 0.41 3.21 -6.07
C GLN A 53 1.86 2.81 -5.83
N THR A 54 2.80 3.69 -6.19
CA THR A 54 4.21 3.58 -5.79
C THR A 54 4.66 4.88 -5.15
N ALA A 55 5.09 4.81 -3.90
CA ALA A 55 5.61 5.96 -3.16
C ALA A 55 7.12 5.83 -2.96
N GLN A 56 7.81 6.97 -2.98
CA GLN A 56 9.22 7.07 -2.60
C GLN A 56 9.32 7.27 -1.08
N GLU A 57 10.52 7.34 -0.53
CA GLU A 57 10.74 7.64 0.89
C GLU A 57 9.98 8.91 1.35
N GLY A 58 9.43 8.88 2.57
CA GLY A 58 8.73 10.01 3.18
C GLY A 58 7.44 10.44 2.47
N SER A 59 6.88 9.61 1.59
CA SER A 59 5.73 9.97 0.77
C SER A 59 4.40 9.73 1.49
N ASN A 60 3.41 10.57 1.20
CA ASN A 60 2.04 10.38 1.68
C ASN A 60 1.04 10.42 0.50
N LEU A 61 0.44 9.27 0.17
CA LEU A 61 -0.42 9.12 -1.01
C LEU A 61 -1.81 8.59 -0.65
N THR A 62 -2.84 9.12 -1.30
CA THR A 62 -4.21 8.59 -1.23
C THR A 62 -4.77 8.40 -2.64
N ALA A 63 -5.18 7.18 -2.96
CA ALA A 63 -5.80 6.81 -4.23
C ALA A 63 -7.28 6.52 -4.06
N GLY A 64 -8.10 7.08 -4.96
CA GLY A 64 -9.49 6.67 -5.12
C GLY A 64 -9.61 5.38 -5.96
N TYR A 65 -10.84 4.95 -6.21
CA TYR A 65 -11.13 3.78 -7.05
C TYR A 65 -10.35 3.78 -8.37
N GLY A 66 -9.68 2.67 -8.70
CA GLY A 66 -8.99 2.47 -9.97
C GLY A 66 -7.88 3.47 -10.27
N SER A 67 -7.39 4.21 -9.26
CA SER A 67 -6.36 5.23 -9.47
C SER A 67 -4.98 4.59 -9.61
N THR A 68 -4.13 5.17 -10.46
CA THR A 68 -2.75 4.73 -10.64
C THR A 68 -1.80 5.92 -10.45
N GLY A 69 -0.78 5.78 -9.60
CA GLY A 69 0.15 6.87 -9.26
C GLY A 69 1.52 6.39 -8.79
#